data_AF-A0AAV3M778-F1
#
_entry.id   AF-A0AAV3M778-F1
#
_cell.length_a   1.000
_cell.length_b   1.000
_cell.length_c   1.000
_cell.angle_alpha   90.00
_cell.angle_beta   90.00
_cell.angle_gamma   90.00
#
_symmetry.space_group_name_H-M   'P 1'
#
loop_
_entity.id
_entity.type
_entity.pdbx_description
1 polymer ?
#
loop_
_entity_poly.entity_id
_entity_poly.type
_entity_poly.pdbx_seq_one_letter_code
_entity_poly.pdbx_strand_id
1 'polypeptide(L)'
;MNQQYNSDNDIITILNYLFIALDFPNVDHIVQQLSEQADKHQEVIVNIAQQLQEKGCQEGLLQDIEQGFEKGIEKGRTEERVLAYQRQLNMARNLLKNGVSLELIVASTDLSREELISLQ
;
A
#
# COMPACT_ATOMS: atom_id res chain seq x y z
N MET A 1 -10.82 -0.56 -34.65
CA MET A 1 -9.48 -1.17 -34.76
C MET A 1 -8.57 -0.13 -35.43
N ASN A 2 -7.93 0.73 -34.64
CA ASN A 2 -6.91 1.67 -35.12
C ASN A 2 -5.58 1.16 -34.60
N GLN A 3 -4.94 0.25 -35.33
CA GLN A 3 -3.62 -0.26 -34.97
C GLN A 3 -2.66 0.10 -36.09
N GLN A 4 -1.53 0.73 -35.70
CA GLN A 4 -0.39 1.13 -36.54
C GLN A 4 -0.58 2.37 -37.42
N TYR A 5 -0.80 3.54 -36.81
CA TYR A 5 -0.50 4.85 -37.41
C TYR A 5 0.44 5.62 -36.50
N ASN A 6 1.57 5.03 -36.09
CA ASN A 6 2.57 5.65 -35.19
C ASN A 6 3.85 4.78 -35.10
N SER A 7 4.17 3.94 -36.09
CA SER A 7 5.48 3.28 -36.08
C SER A 7 6.56 4.31 -36.41
N ASP A 8 7.78 4.13 -35.90
CA ASP A 8 8.92 5.00 -36.25
C ASP A 8 9.07 5.16 -37.77
N ASN A 9 8.72 4.11 -38.51
CA ASN A 9 8.74 4.09 -39.97
C ASN A 9 7.66 4.99 -40.61
N ASP A 10 6.48 5.11 -40.00
CA ASP A 10 5.41 6.00 -40.46
C ASP A 10 5.80 7.47 -40.24
N ILE A 11 6.40 7.76 -39.08
CA ILE A 11 6.87 9.10 -38.74
C ILE A 11 8.00 9.53 -39.69
N ILE A 12 8.99 8.65 -39.92
CA ILE A 12 10.08 8.90 -40.88
C ILE A 12 9.53 9.10 -42.29
N THR A 13 8.55 8.30 -42.71
CA THR A 13 7.93 8.42 -44.04
C THR A 13 7.20 9.75 -44.21
N ILE A 14 6.43 10.17 -43.20
CA ILE A 14 5.71 11.45 -43.21
C ILE A 14 6.69 12.63 -43.22
N LEU A 15 7.73 12.59 -42.39
CA LEU A 15 8.76 13.62 -42.35
C LEU A 15 9.49 13.74 -43.68
N ASN A 16 9.95 12.62 -44.25
CA ASN A 16 10.60 12.59 -45.56
C ASN A 16 9.68 13.12 -46.67
N TYR A 17 8.40 12.74 -46.65
CA TYR A 17 7.43 13.25 -47.60
C TYR A 17 7.25 14.77 -47.47
N LEU A 18 7.13 15.30 -46.24
CA LEU A 18 7.00 16.74 -46.01
C LEU A 18 8.25 17.51 -46.44
N PHE A 19 9.45 17.00 -46.15
CA PHE A 19 10.70 17.66 -46.52
C PHE A 19 10.94 17.66 -48.03
N ILE A 20 10.62 16.56 -48.72
CA ILE A 20 10.80 16.42 -50.18
C ILE A 20 9.70 17.16 -50.96
N ALA A 21 8.43 17.05 -50.54
CA ALA A 21 7.30 17.58 -51.31
C ALA A 21 7.16 19.11 -51.20
N LEU A 22 7.68 19.72 -50.14
CA LEU A 22 7.53 21.16 -49.87
C LEU A 22 8.78 21.98 -50.20
N ASP A 23 9.83 21.34 -50.74
CA ASP A 23 11.11 21.97 -51.15
C ASP A 23 11.64 22.97 -50.10
N PHE A 24 11.61 22.57 -48.83
CA PHE A 24 11.98 23.47 -47.74
C PHE A 24 13.47 23.80 -47.82
N PRO A 25 13.85 25.08 -48.01
CA PRO A 25 15.25 25.47 -47.86
C PRO A 25 15.65 25.31 -46.39
N ASN A 26 16.89 24.83 -46.14
CA ASN A 26 17.47 24.65 -44.81
C ASN A 26 16.82 23.55 -43.94
N VAL A 27 16.54 22.38 -44.52
CA VAL A 27 16.10 21.17 -43.79
C VAL A 27 16.99 20.88 -42.58
N ASP A 28 18.32 21.06 -42.71
CA ASP A 28 19.27 20.87 -41.62
C ASP A 28 18.95 21.73 -40.39
N HIS A 29 18.51 22.98 -40.59
CA HIS A 29 18.13 23.88 -39.49
C HIS A 29 16.85 23.41 -38.79
N ILE A 30 15.88 22.90 -39.55
CA ILE A 30 14.62 22.39 -39.01
C ILE A 30 14.87 21.10 -38.21
N VAL A 31 15.66 20.17 -38.74
CA VAL A 31 16.06 18.94 -38.05
C VAL A 31 16.81 19.27 -36.76
N GLN A 32 17.73 20.24 -36.81
CA GLN A 32 18.46 20.69 -35.62
C GLN A 32 17.52 21.26 -34.55
N GLN A 33 16.58 22.13 -34.92
CA GLN A 33 15.62 22.70 -33.95
C GLN A 33 14.69 21.62 -33.36
N LEU A 34 14.25 20.65 -34.15
CA LEU A 34 13.44 19.54 -33.66
C LEU A 34 14.21 18.65 -32.67
N SER A 35 15.48 18.36 -32.96
CA SER A 35 16.35 17.60 -32.06
C SER A 35 16.56 18.34 -30.73
N GLU A 36 16.87 19.64 -30.79
CA GLU A 36 17.07 20.46 -29.59
C GLU A 36 15.82 20.52 -28.70
N GLN A 37 14.62 20.57 -29.28
CA GLN A 37 13.37 20.53 -28.50
C GLN A 37 13.12 19.13 -27.91
N ALA A 38 13.34 18.06 -28.67
CA ALA A 38 13.16 16.69 -28.19
C ALA A 38 14.10 16.39 -27.00
N ASP A 39 15.37 16.76 -27.11
CA ASP A 39 16.36 16.59 -26.04
C ASP A 39 15.99 17.40 -24.79
N LYS A 40 15.52 18.63 -24.98
CA LYS A 40 15.05 19.50 -23.88
C LYS A 40 13.86 18.89 -23.12
N HIS A 41 12.97 18.19 -23.81
CA HIS A 41 11.81 17.56 -23.19
C HIS A 41 12.14 16.20 -22.55
N GLN A 42 13.17 15.51 -23.01
CA GLN A 42 13.61 14.24 -22.42
C GLN A 42 14.02 14.41 -20.95
N GLU A 43 14.82 15.43 -20.63
CA GLU A 43 15.25 15.70 -19.25
C GLU A 43 14.05 15.96 -18.33
N VAL A 44 13.08 16.75 -18.79
CA VAL A 44 11.85 17.05 -18.04
C VAL A 44 11.03 15.79 -17.80
N ILE A 45 10.87 14.93 -18.81
CA ILE A 45 10.12 13.67 -18.69
C ILE A 45 10.81 12.73 -17.68
N VAL A 46 12.13 12.60 -17.74
CA VAL A 46 12.91 11.77 -16.80
C VAL A 46 12.74 12.28 -15.37
N ASN A 47 12.84 13.60 -15.18
CA ASN A 47 12.64 14.21 -13.86
C ASN A 47 11.23 13.97 -13.32
N ILE A 48 10.19 14.07 -14.15
CA ILE A 48 8.81 13.77 -13.75
C ILE A 48 8.68 12.28 -13.38
N ALA A 49 9.24 11.38 -14.18
CA ALA A 49 9.20 9.95 -13.89
C ALA A 49 9.89 9.62 -12.56
N GLN A 50 11.04 10.24 -12.30
CA GLN A 50 11.76 10.08 -11.03
C GLN A 50 10.94 10.61 -9.85
N GLN A 51 10.35 11.80 -9.96
CA GLN A 51 9.50 12.35 -8.89
C GLN A 51 8.27 11.47 -8.60
N LEU A 52 7.65 10.92 -9.65
CA LEU A 52 6.52 10.00 -9.50
C LEU A 52 6.95 8.69 -8.83
N GLN A 53 8.12 8.16 -9.18
CA GLN A 53 8.67 6.96 -8.55
C GLN A 53 8.99 7.18 -7.07
N GLU A 54 9.66 8.30 -6.75
CA GLU A 54 9.98 8.68 -5.38
C GLU A 54 8.72 8.87 -4.54
N LYS A 55 7.72 9.57 -5.07
CA LYS A 55 6.43 9.76 -4.42
C LYS A 55 5.72 8.42 -4.18
N GLY A 56 5.65 7.55 -5.20
CA GLY A 56 5.03 6.23 -5.06
C GLY A 56 5.73 5.35 -4.02
N CYS A 57 7.06 5.42 -3.95
CA CYS A 57 7.85 4.70 -2.93
C CYS A 57 7.55 5.22 -1.51
N GLN A 58 7.51 6.55 -1.33
CA GLN A 58 7.18 7.16 -0.04
C GLN A 58 5.75 6.83 0.40
N GLU A 59 4.78 6.94 -0.51
CA GLU A 59 3.38 6.60 -0.23
C GLU A 59 3.23 5.11 0.13
N GLY A 60 3.87 4.21 -0.60
CA GLY A 60 3.87 2.78 -0.30
C GLY A 60 4.46 2.46 1.07
N LEU A 61 5.62 3.05 1.39
CA LEU A 61 6.26 2.86 2.70
C LEU A 61 5.37 3.35 3.85
N LEU A 62 4.75 4.52 3.71
CA LEU A 62 3.85 5.06 4.73
C LEU A 62 2.63 4.16 4.94
N GLN A 63 2.02 3.67 3.86
CA GLN A 63 0.89 2.74 3.93
C GLN A 63 1.28 1.42 4.62
N ASP A 64 2.45 0.87 4.30
CA ASP A 64 2.92 -0.38 4.90
C ASP A 64 3.21 -0.22 6.40
N ILE A 65 3.78 0.91 6.80
CA ILE A 65 4.02 1.22 8.22
C ILE A 65 2.69 1.37 8.96
N GLU A 66 1.73 2.13 8.41
CA GLU A 66 0.43 2.34 9.03
C GLU A 66 -0.33 1.02 9.22
N GLN A 67 -0.42 0.21 8.15
CA GLN A 67 -1.04 -1.11 8.21
C GLN A 67 -0.32 -2.06 9.17
N GLY A 68 1.02 -2.04 9.18
CA GLY A 68 1.82 -2.87 10.07
C GLY A 68 1.60 -2.50 11.54
N PHE A 69 1.53 -1.20 11.84
CA PHE A 69 1.28 -0.69 13.17
C PHE A 69 -0.14 -1.04 13.66
N GLU A 70 -1.16 -0.83 12.84
CA GLU A 70 -2.55 -1.15 13.19
C GLU A 70 -2.73 -2.65 13.45
N LYS A 71 -2.22 -3.51 12.55
CA LYS A 71 -2.23 -4.97 12.73
C LYS A 71 -1.47 -5.39 13.99
N GLY A 72 -0.35 -4.73 14.28
CA GLY A 72 0.43 -4.97 15.50
C GLY A 72 -0.35 -4.66 16.77
N ILE A 73 -1.04 -3.52 16.82
CA ILE A 73 -1.89 -3.13 17.96
C ILE A 73 -3.07 -4.09 18.12
N GLU A 74 -3.77 -4.41 17.03
CA GLU A 74 -4.94 -5.29 17.08
C GLU A 74 -4.55 -6.69 17.56
N LYS A 75 -3.44 -7.23 17.04
CA LYS A 75 -2.89 -8.51 17.48
C LYS A 75 -2.53 -8.47 18.96
N GLY A 76 -1.82 -7.44 19.42
CA GLY A 76 -1.45 -7.27 20.82
C GLY A 76 -2.67 -7.17 21.75
N ARG A 77 -3.71 -6.42 21.37
CA ARG A 77 -4.98 -6.34 22.11
C ARG A 77 -5.69 -7.69 22.17
N THR A 78 -5.70 -8.43 21.07
CA THR A 78 -6.36 -9.74 21.01
C THR A 78 -5.64 -10.76 21.89
N GLU A 79 -4.31 -10.83 21.80
CA GLU A 79 -3.49 -11.70 22.64
C GLU A 79 -3.64 -11.34 24.14
N GLU A 80 -3.64 -10.05 24.48
CA GLU A 80 -3.84 -9.58 25.84
C GLU A 80 -5.21 -9.98 26.38
N ARG A 81 -6.28 -9.81 25.60
CA ARG A 81 -7.64 -10.22 25.99
C ARG A 81 -7.72 -11.71 26.28
N VAL A 82 -7.10 -12.55 25.45
CA VAL A 82 -7.06 -14.01 25.65
C VAL A 82 -6.31 -14.34 26.94
N LEU A 83 -5.13 -13.74 27.16
CA LEU A 83 -4.33 -13.97 28.36
C LEU A 83 -5.01 -13.44 29.64
N ALA A 84 -5.67 -12.28 29.56
CA ALA A 84 -6.45 -11.71 30.66
C ALA A 84 -7.61 -12.63 31.06
N TYR A 85 -8.36 -13.12 30.08
CA TYR A 85 -9.46 -14.06 30.32
C TYR A 85 -8.96 -15.40 30.89
N GLN A 86 -7.83 -15.94 30.40
CA GLN A 86 -7.20 -17.12 31.00
C GLN A 86 -6.77 -16.90 32.45
N ARG A 87 -6.20 -15.73 32.78
CA ARG A 87 -5.87 -15.35 34.16
C ARG A 87 -7.12 -15.28 35.03
N GLN A 88 -8.22 -14.74 34.51
CA GLN A 88 -9.50 -14.68 35.20
C GLN A 88 -10.05 -16.08 35.53
N LEU A 89 -10.03 -17.01 34.56
CA LEU A 89 -10.42 -18.41 34.79
C LEU A 89 -9.53 -19.11 35.84
N ASN A 90 -8.21 -18.90 35.77
CA ASN A 90 -7.29 -19.47 36.74
C ASN A 90 -7.51 -18.93 38.15
N MET A 91 -7.76 -17.62 38.28
CA MET A 91 -8.11 -17.00 39.55
C MET A 91 -9.43 -17.58 40.10
N ALA A 92 -10.47 -17.68 39.27
CA ALA A 92 -11.75 -18.25 39.66
C ALA A 92 -11.63 -19.70 40.14
N ARG A 93 -10.85 -20.53 39.42
CA ARG A 93 -10.55 -21.91 39.84
C ARG A 93 -9.89 -21.96 41.21
N ASN A 94 -8.93 -21.06 41.48
CA ASN A 94 -8.26 -21.01 42.78
C ASN A 94 -9.20 -20.53 43.90
N LEU A 95 -10.08 -19.57 43.63
CA LEU A 95 -11.08 -19.10 44.58
C LEU A 95 -12.06 -20.24 44.95
N LEU A 96 -12.55 -21.00 43.96
CA LEU A 96 -13.39 -22.17 44.18
C LEU A 96 -12.69 -23.22 45.04
N LYS A 97 -11.42 -23.54 44.73
CA LYS A 97 -10.59 -24.46 45.54
C LYS A 97 -10.40 -24.01 46.99
N ASN A 98 -10.39 -22.69 47.21
CA ASN A 98 -10.28 -22.09 48.55
C ASN A 98 -11.63 -21.92 49.25
N GLY A 99 -12.72 -22.46 48.69
CA GLY A 99 -14.04 -22.47 49.32
C GLY A 99 -14.84 -21.18 49.16
N VAL A 100 -14.43 -20.27 48.26
CA VAL A 100 -15.26 -19.11 47.90
C VAL A 100 -16.48 -19.60 47.13
N SER A 101 -17.66 -19.11 47.49
CA SER A 101 -18.92 -19.57 46.88
C SER A 101 -19.01 -19.18 45.40
N LEU A 102 -19.62 -20.07 44.61
CA LEU A 102 -19.87 -19.88 43.19
C LEU A 102 -20.65 -18.57 42.94
N GLU A 103 -21.69 -18.31 43.75
CA GLU A 103 -22.52 -17.11 43.68
C GLU A 103 -21.70 -15.83 43.82
N LEU A 104 -20.74 -15.80 44.73
CA LEU A 104 -19.91 -14.62 44.97
C LEU A 104 -18.95 -14.35 43.81
N ILE A 105 -18.39 -15.42 43.21
CA ILE A 105 -17.51 -15.30 42.05
C ILE A 105 -18.30 -14.84 40.83
N VAL A 106 -19.49 -15.39 40.56
CA VAL A 106 -20.40 -14.91 39.50
C VAL A 106 -20.72 -13.42 39.70
N ALA A 107 -21.03 -13.01 40.93
CA ALA A 107 -21.39 -11.61 41.21
C ALA A 107 -20.21 -10.63 41.14
N SER A 108 -18.97 -11.13 41.21
CA SER A 108 -17.75 -10.31 41.31
C SER A 108 -16.84 -10.41 40.08
N THR A 109 -17.23 -11.19 39.07
CA THR A 109 -16.46 -11.41 37.85
C THR A 109 -17.41 -11.42 36.65
N ASP A 110 -16.86 -11.22 35.45
CA ASP A 110 -17.61 -11.36 34.20
C ASP A 110 -17.71 -12.81 33.70
N LEU A 111 -17.49 -13.80 34.58
CA LEU A 111 -17.60 -15.21 34.22
C LEU A 111 -19.04 -15.70 34.41
N SER A 112 -19.54 -16.42 33.42
CA SER A 112 -20.83 -17.11 33.50
C SER A 112 -20.79 -18.25 34.51
N ARG A 113 -21.97 -18.60 35.01
CA ARG A 113 -22.12 -19.73 35.94
C ARG A 113 -21.67 -21.03 35.28
N GLU A 114 -21.96 -21.21 33.99
CA GLU A 114 -21.58 -22.37 33.19
C GLU A 114 -20.06 -22.52 33.08
N GLU A 115 -19.36 -21.42 32.78
CA GLU A 115 -17.89 -21.40 32.75
C GLU A 115 -17.32 -21.80 34.11
N LEU A 116 -17.83 -21.25 35.20
CA LEU A 116 -17.34 -21.54 36.55
C LEU A 116 -17.62 -22.98 37.00
N ILE A 117 -18.78 -23.56 36.65
CA ILE A 117 -19.10 -24.97 36.92
C ILE A 117 -18.10 -25.88 36.20
N SER A 118 -17.68 -25.52 34.98
CA SER A 118 -16.68 -26.30 34.24
C SER A 118 -15.26 -26.27 34.83
N LEU A 119 -15.00 -25.38 35.80
CA LEU A 119 -13.70 -25.25 36.47
C LEU A 119 -13.56 -26.07 37.76
N GLN A 120 -14.65 -26.62 38.29
CA GLN A 120 -14.71 -27.45 39.51
C GLN A 120 -14.25 -28.88 39.22
#